data_AF-U7UJJ7-F1
#
_entry.id   AF-U7UJJ7-F1
#
_cell.length_a   1.000
_cell.length_b   1.000
_cell.length_c   1.000
_cell.angle_alpha   90.00
_cell.angle_beta   90.00
_cell.angle_gamma   90.00
#
_symmetry.space_group_name_H-M   'P 1'
#
loop_
_entity.id
_entity.type
_entity.pdbx_description
1 polymer ?
#
loop_
_entity_poly.entity_id
_entity_poly.type
_entity_poly.pdbx_seq_one_letter_code
_entity_poly.pdbx_strand_id
1 'polypeptide(L)'
;MIGQKNGNEPPIIEPLKREKGKFVKDKYGNTLGGIRSPFLEVPKAKYLANAEDNLTNGIMEFFPEEKIKEIYGSFENYIEQFEKYALNQVKEKMLTKNDAERAIDWAKNIKK
;
A
#
# COMPACT_ATOMS: atom_id res chain seq x y z
N MET A 1 17.51 -12.38 4.00
CA MET A 1 16.83 -11.74 5.15
C MET A 1 17.66 -10.53 5.56
N ILE A 2 17.10 -9.32 5.42
CA ILE A 2 17.75 -8.08 5.86
C ILE A 2 17.48 -7.93 7.36
N GLY A 3 18.27 -8.63 8.18
CA GLY A 3 18.29 -8.42 9.62
C GLY A 3 18.97 -7.09 9.92
N GLN A 4 18.28 -6.18 10.60
CA GLN A 4 18.89 -4.96 11.10
C GLN A 4 20.06 -5.33 12.02
N LYS A 5 21.25 -4.82 11.72
CA LYS A 5 22.52 -5.19 12.39
C LYS A 5 22.55 -4.88 13.90
N ASN A 6 21.61 -4.06 14.38
CA ASN A 6 21.34 -3.76 15.78
C ASN A 6 19.82 -3.96 15.98
N GLY A 7 19.42 -5.12 16.52
CA GLY A 7 18.02 -5.55 16.57
C GLY A 7 17.12 -4.70 17.46
N ASN A 8 16.65 -3.56 16.94
CA ASN A 8 15.52 -2.84 17.52
C ASN A 8 14.24 -3.52 17.05
N GLU A 9 13.35 -3.82 17.99
CA GLU A 9 12.04 -4.37 17.67
C GLU A 9 11.28 -3.41 16.73
N PRO A 10 10.63 -3.92 15.67
CA PRO A 10 9.78 -3.08 14.84
C PRO A 10 8.65 -2.50 15.69
N PRO A 11 8.15 -1.30 15.35
CA PRO A 11 7.02 -0.72 16.08
C PRO A 11 5.82 -1.68 16.04
N ILE A 12 5.10 -1.77 17.16
CA ILE A 12 3.85 -2.54 17.22
C ILE A 12 2.83 -1.83 16.34
N ILE A 13 2.28 -2.55 15.37
CA ILE A 13 1.26 -2.05 14.44
C ILE A 13 -0.09 -2.66 14.80
N GLU A 14 -1.16 -1.88 14.65
CA GLU A 14 -2.52 -2.37 14.86
C GLU A 14 -2.76 -3.66 14.06
N PRO A 15 -3.36 -4.70 14.64
CA PRO A 15 -3.67 -5.91 13.90
C PRO A 15 -4.72 -5.64 12.82
N LEU A 16 -4.84 -6.56 11.85
CA LEU A 16 -5.92 -6.51 10.86
C LEU A 16 -7.27 -6.48 11.56
N LYS A 17 -8.10 -5.48 11.25
CA LYS A 17 -9.40 -5.28 11.90
C LYS A 17 -10.41 -6.30 11.38
N ARG A 18 -11.11 -6.97 12.29
CA ARG A 18 -12.18 -7.92 11.98
C ARG A 18 -13.44 -7.62 12.78
N GLU A 19 -14.58 -7.70 12.09
CA GLU A 19 -15.91 -7.63 12.70
C GLU A 19 -16.74 -8.80 12.19
N LYS A 20 -17.37 -9.55 13.10
CA LYS A 20 -18.22 -10.73 12.77
C LYS A 20 -17.52 -11.71 11.81
N GLY A 21 -16.22 -11.95 12.03
CA GLY A 21 -15.41 -12.86 11.22
C GLY A 21 -14.97 -12.31 9.86
N LYS A 22 -15.32 -11.07 9.50
CA LYS A 22 -14.95 -10.44 8.22
C LYS A 22 -13.94 -9.31 8.43
N PHE A 23 -13.02 -9.14 7.48
CA PHE A 23 -12.08 -8.01 7.50
C PHE A 23 -12.80 -6.68 7.27
N VAL A 24 -12.54 -5.70 8.14
CA VAL A 24 -13.03 -4.33 7.97
C VAL A 24 -12.24 -3.66 6.84
N LYS A 25 -12.93 -2.92 5.97
CA LYS A 25 -12.34 -2.27 4.79
C LYS A 25 -12.34 -0.75 4.95
N ASP A 26 -11.35 -0.09 4.36
CA ASP A 26 -11.32 1.36 4.21
C ASP A 26 -12.25 1.84 3.08
N LYS A 27 -12.32 3.16 2.87
CA LYS A 27 -13.13 3.78 1.81
C LYS A 27 -12.72 3.38 0.38
N TYR A 28 -11.54 2.79 0.21
CA TYR A 28 -11.02 2.32 -1.08
C TYR A 28 -11.23 0.80 -1.28
N GLY A 29 -11.72 0.10 -0.25
CA GLY A 29 -11.98 -1.34 -0.27
C GLY A 29 -10.80 -2.21 0.16
N ASN A 30 -9.73 -1.61 0.71
CA ASN A 30 -8.57 -2.34 1.23
C ASN A 30 -8.74 -2.65 2.73
N THR A 31 -8.17 -3.76 3.22
CA THR A 31 -8.31 -4.18 4.63
C THR A 31 -7.64 -3.20 5.60
N LEU A 32 -8.32 -2.79 6.67
CA LEU A 32 -7.78 -1.92 7.73
C LEU A 32 -6.86 -2.66 8.72
N GLY A 33 -5.91 -1.90 9.28
CA GLY A 33 -4.87 -2.42 10.18
C GLY A 33 -3.73 -3.11 9.42
N GLY A 34 -2.85 -3.77 10.15
CA GLY A 34 -1.63 -4.39 9.64
C GLY A 34 -0.60 -3.39 9.09
N ILE A 35 0.49 -3.91 8.53
CA ILE A 35 1.46 -3.09 7.81
C ILE A 35 0.79 -2.60 6.52
N ARG A 36 0.71 -1.27 6.37
CA ARG A 36 0.13 -0.63 5.20
C ARG A 36 1.22 -0.02 4.35
N SER A 37 1.25 -0.38 3.07
CA SER A 37 2.21 0.12 2.09
C SER A 37 1.67 1.38 1.41
N PRO A 38 2.49 2.12 0.64
CA PRO A 38 2.01 3.27 -0.12
C PRO A 38 0.88 2.90 -1.09
N PHE A 39 0.86 1.65 -1.58
CA PHE A 39 -0.20 1.11 -2.44
C PHE A 39 -1.59 1.03 -1.79
N LEU A 40 -1.65 0.94 -0.45
CA LEU A 40 -2.92 0.87 0.29
C LEU A 40 -3.35 2.24 0.84
N GLU A 41 -2.40 3.13 1.06
CA GLU A 41 -2.61 4.45 1.67
C GLU A 41 -2.83 5.55 0.63
N VAL A 42 -2.14 5.43 -0.50
CA VAL A 42 -2.33 6.24 -1.70
C VAL A 42 -2.66 5.31 -2.87
N PRO A 43 -3.84 4.65 -2.86
CA PRO A 43 -4.14 3.62 -3.85
C PRO A 43 -4.49 4.21 -5.22
N LYS A 44 -3.98 3.56 -6.27
CA LYS A 44 -4.56 3.62 -7.64
C LYS A 44 -5.25 2.33 -8.06
N ALA A 45 -5.33 1.38 -7.16
CA ALA A 45 -5.93 0.07 -7.34
C ALA A 45 -6.50 -0.44 -6.02
N LYS A 46 -7.45 -1.36 -6.11
CA LYS A 46 -7.90 -2.18 -4.99
C LYS A 46 -7.11 -3.47 -4.97
N TYR A 47 -6.70 -3.90 -3.78
CA TYR A 47 -5.94 -5.14 -3.59
C TYR A 47 -6.82 -6.16 -2.85
N LEU A 48 -7.09 -7.28 -3.52
CA LEU A 48 -7.87 -8.38 -2.98
C LEU A 48 -6.94 -9.54 -2.65
N ALA A 49 -6.99 -10.00 -1.40
CA ALA A 49 -6.35 -11.25 -1.01
C ALA A 49 -7.07 -12.41 -1.72
N ASN A 50 -6.31 -13.45 -2.06
CA ASN A 50 -6.91 -14.68 -2.51
C ASN A 50 -7.70 -15.32 -1.35
N ALA A 51 -8.87 -15.88 -1.66
CA ALA A 51 -9.71 -16.55 -0.68
C ALA A 51 -9.42 -18.05 -0.57
N GLU A 52 -8.62 -18.60 -1.49
CA GLU A 52 -8.21 -20.00 -1.46
C GLU A 52 -6.90 -20.16 -0.69
N ASP A 53 -6.91 -21.06 0.31
CA ASP A 53 -5.82 -21.26 1.28
C ASP A 53 -4.46 -21.68 0.65
N ASN A 54 -4.45 -22.02 -0.65
CA ASN A 54 -3.27 -22.51 -1.38
C ASN A 54 -2.75 -21.54 -2.46
N LEU A 55 -3.36 -20.37 -2.61
CA LEU A 55 -2.96 -19.38 -3.62
C LEU A 55 -2.36 -18.14 -2.96
N THR A 56 -1.10 -17.84 -3.28
CA THR A 56 -0.38 -16.67 -2.79
C THR A 56 -0.60 -15.42 -3.64
N ASN A 57 -1.22 -15.58 -4.82
CA ASN A 57 -1.45 -14.48 -5.76
C ASN A 57 -2.76 -13.76 -5.43
N GLY A 58 -2.65 -12.50 -5.01
CA GLY A 58 -3.79 -11.59 -4.91
C GLY A 58 -4.21 -11.02 -6.26
N ILE A 59 -5.36 -10.35 -6.29
CA ILE A 59 -5.87 -9.61 -7.44
C ILE A 59 -5.63 -8.12 -7.21
N MET A 60 -5.19 -7.42 -8.26
CA MET A 60 -5.07 -5.97 -8.28
C MET A 60 -6.03 -5.41 -9.32
N GLU A 61 -7.02 -4.66 -8.87
CA GLU A 61 -8.03 -4.01 -9.74
C GLU A 61 -7.73 -2.51 -9.83
N PHE A 62 -7.20 -2.06 -10.96
CA PHE A 62 -6.89 -0.64 -11.15
C PHE A 62 -8.16 0.22 -11.12
N PHE A 63 -8.04 1.38 -10.50
CA PHE A 63 -9.09 2.41 -10.59
C PHE A 63 -9.14 2.97 -12.01
N PRO A 64 -10.33 3.31 -12.52
CA PRO A 64 -10.43 4.05 -13.77
C PRO A 64 -9.86 5.47 -13.59
N GLU A 65 -9.56 6.18 -14.69
CA GLU A 65 -8.93 7.50 -14.64
C GLU A 65 -9.82 8.53 -13.92
N GLU A 66 -11.13 8.43 -14.11
CA GLU A 66 -12.14 9.29 -13.49
C GLU A 66 -12.05 9.21 -11.96
N LYS A 67 -11.84 8.00 -11.42
CA LYS A 67 -11.67 7.79 -9.98
C LYS A 67 -10.35 8.34 -9.45
N ILE A 68 -9.28 8.33 -10.25
CA ILE A 68 -8.03 9.00 -9.88
C ILE A 68 -8.23 10.52 -9.81
N LYS A 69 -8.91 11.11 -10.80
CA LYS A 69 -9.26 12.53 -10.79
C LYS A 69 -10.19 12.89 -9.64
N GLU A 70 -11.13 12.03 -9.29
CA GLU A 70 -12.01 12.21 -8.14
C GLU A 70 -11.24 12.25 -6.81
N ILE A 71 -10.33 11.30 -6.59
CA ILE A 71 -9.62 11.15 -5.31
C ILE A 71 -8.48 12.18 -5.18
N TYR A 72 -7.74 12.42 -6.27
CA TYR A 72 -6.50 13.17 -6.25
C TYR A 72 -6.54 14.46 -7.07
N GLY A 73 -7.60 14.73 -7.83
CA GLY A 73 -7.69 15.88 -8.75
C GLY A 73 -6.92 15.67 -10.07
N SER A 74 -5.71 15.10 -10.00
CA SER A 74 -4.90 14.75 -11.17
C SER A 74 -4.01 13.54 -10.92
N PHE A 75 -3.45 12.97 -12.00
CA PHE A 75 -2.49 11.88 -11.88
C PHE A 75 -1.17 12.36 -11.29
N GLU A 76 -0.74 13.59 -11.59
CA GLU A 76 0.45 14.21 -11.06
C GLU A 76 0.37 14.35 -9.53
N ASN A 77 -0.79 14.78 -9.01
CA ASN A 77 -1.00 14.88 -7.57
C ASN A 77 -1.07 13.50 -6.90
N TYR A 78 -1.57 12.47 -7.59
CA TYR A 78 -1.46 11.09 -7.12
C TYR A 78 0.02 10.68 -6.95
N ILE A 79 0.87 10.95 -7.94
CA ILE A 79 2.29 10.64 -7.88
C ILE A 79 2.99 11.41 -6.75
N GLU A 80 2.70 12.70 -6.60
CA GLU A 80 3.26 13.52 -5.52
C GLU A 80 2.90 12.96 -4.13
N GLN A 81 1.62 12.63 -3.91
CA GLN A 81 1.17 12.06 -2.64
C GLN A 81 1.79 10.67 -2.39
N PHE A 82 1.89 9.83 -3.42
CA PHE A 82 2.49 8.51 -3.32
C PHE A 82 3.97 8.60 -2.95
N GLU A 83 4.72 9.48 -3.63
CA GLU A 83 6.14 9.73 -3.38
C GLU A 83 6.36 10.28 -1.97
N LYS A 84 5.56 11.26 -1.55
CA LYS A 84 5.60 11.78 -0.18
C LYS A 84 5.39 10.69 0.87
N TYR A 85 4.42 9.81 0.67
CA TYR A 85 4.12 8.73 1.61
C TYR A 85 5.25 7.68 1.65
N ALA A 86 5.75 7.24 0.48
CA ALA A 86 6.84 6.29 0.39
C ALA A 86 8.13 6.82 1.06
N LEU A 87 8.48 8.09 0.80
CA LEU A 87 9.63 8.73 1.43
C LEU A 87 9.45 8.92 2.95
N ASN A 88 8.21 9.12 3.43
CA ASN A 88 7.95 9.13 4.86
C ASN A 88 8.20 7.74 5.49
N GLN A 89 7.77 6.66 4.83
CA GLN A 89 8.04 5.31 5.30
C GLN A 89 9.53 4.93 5.31
N VAL A 90 10.35 5.55 4.46
CA VAL A 90 11.81 5.43 4.56
C VAL A 90 12.33 6.08 5.85
N LYS A 91 11.84 7.28 6.19
CA LYS A 91 12.21 7.97 7.45
C LYS A 91 11.79 7.17 8.68
N GLU A 92 10.63 6.54 8.62
CA GLU A 92 10.09 5.67 9.69
C GLU A 92 10.74 4.27 9.71
N LYS A 93 11.68 3.99 8.81
CA LYS A 93 12.36 2.68 8.67
C LYS A 93 11.41 1.52 8.35
N MET A 94 10.25 1.82 7.76
CA MET A 94 9.28 0.86 7.25
C MET A 94 9.64 0.39 5.84
N LEU A 95 10.28 1.24 5.04
CA LEU A 95 10.83 0.91 3.73
C LEU A 95 12.33 1.17 3.68
N THR A 96 13.05 0.38 2.89
CA THR A 96 14.39 0.78 2.45
C THR A 96 14.28 1.84 1.37
N LYS A 97 15.35 2.64 1.18
CA LYS A 97 15.41 3.64 0.11
C LYS A 97 15.16 3.01 -1.27
N ASN A 98 15.79 1.87 -1.54
CA ASN A 98 15.65 1.14 -2.79
C ASN A 98 14.22 0.61 -3.01
N ASP A 99 13.55 0.16 -1.95
CA ASP A 99 12.14 -0.28 -2.05
C ASP A 99 11.19 0.87 -2.35
N ALA A 100 11.41 2.03 -1.73
CA ALA A 100 10.63 3.23 -2.01
C ALA A 100 10.83 3.71 -3.46
N GLU A 101 12.07 3.73 -3.96
CA GLU A 101 12.38 4.09 -5.35
C GLU A 101 11.67 3.16 -6.35
N ARG A 102 11.71 1.85 -6.11
CA ARG A 102 10.98 0.87 -6.95
C ARG A 102 9.47 1.05 -6.89
N ALA A 103 8.92 1.35 -5.72
CA ALA A 103 7.48 1.59 -5.58
C ALA A 103 7.03 2.86 -6.31
N ILE A 104 7.83 3.93 -6.24
CA ILE A 104 7.58 5.20 -6.93
C ILE A 104 7.69 5.01 -8.44
N ASP A 105 8.71 4.29 -8.92
CA ASP A 105 8.87 3.95 -10.34
C ASP A 105 7.66 3.17 -10.86
N TRP A 106 7.23 2.14 -10.13
CA TRP A 106 6.01 1.40 -10.44
C TRP A 106 4.79 2.32 -10.48
N ALA A 107 4.64 3.23 -9.51
CA ALA A 107 3.51 4.14 -9.44
C ALA A 107 3.44 5.07 -10.68
N LYS A 108 4.60 5.51 -11.18
CA LYS A 108 4.74 6.36 -12.38
C LYS A 108 4.51 5.59 -13.68
N ASN A 109 5.05 4.37 -13.79
CA ASN A 109 5.27 3.73 -15.09
C ASN A 109 4.40 2.51 -15.38
N ILE A 110 3.77 1.88 -14.38
CA ILE A 110 2.87 0.76 -14.66
C ILE A 110 1.70 1.24 -15.51
N LYS A 111 1.55 0.61 -16.67
CA LYS A 111 0.40 0.82 -17.55
C LYS A 111 -0.79 0.08 -16.95
N LYS A 112 -1.93 0.79 -16.85
CA LYS A 112 -3.22 0.17 -16.58
C LYS A 112 -3.68 -0.58 -17.83
#